data_AF-A0AA86RC48-F1
#
_entry.id   AF-A0AA86RC48-F1
#
_cell.length_a   1.000
_cell.length_b   1.000
_cell.length_c   1.000
_cell.angle_alpha   90.00
_cell.angle_beta   90.00
_cell.angle_gamma   90.00
#
_symmetry.space_group_name_H-M   'P 1'
#
loop_
_entity.id
_entity.type
_entity.pdbx_description
1 polymer ?
#
loop_
_entity_poly.entity_id
_entity_poly.type
_entity_poly.pdbx_seq_one_letter_code
_entity_poly.pdbx_strand_id
1 'polypeptide(L)'
;MVQNVSSSFGCIFGQIMDSLFIIQNSSVGNSSLIANSSTQVGGFIGYIQTAQSLNYNQIINNSIISHSNISAHSYVGGFLGYTRTYTLITIMNSKIQNVRLDATSYQNYGFISGYNEEIQMKFINSSSMQYYINNGLRDCAVIRDYKWGC
;
A
#
# COMPACT_ATOMS: atom_id res chain seq x y z
N MET A 1 2.56 -6.24 17.96
CA MET A 1 3.96 -5.91 17.61
C MET A 1 3.99 -4.45 17.19
N VAL A 2 4.80 -3.62 17.84
CA VAL A 2 5.00 -2.19 17.53
C VAL A 2 6.42 -2.06 16.98
N GLN A 3 6.58 -1.54 15.77
CA GLN A 3 7.89 -1.33 15.14
C GLN A 3 8.17 0.18 15.06
N ASN A 4 9.20 0.66 15.78
CA ASN A 4 9.64 2.06 15.80
C ASN A 4 10.87 2.23 14.91
N VAL A 5 10.73 2.84 13.74
CA VAL A 5 11.72 2.69 12.68
C VAL A 5 11.69 3.87 11.67
N SER A 6 12.81 4.16 10.98
CA SER A 6 13.14 5.51 10.48
C SER A 6 13.07 5.79 8.97
N SER A 7 12.85 4.81 8.08
CA SER A 7 12.80 5.03 6.62
C SER A 7 11.48 4.59 5.98
N SER A 8 11.30 3.29 5.73
CA SER A 8 10.13 2.72 5.02
C SER A 8 9.70 1.37 5.60
N PHE A 9 8.41 1.18 5.90
CA PHE A 9 7.91 0.01 6.63
C PHE A 9 6.62 -0.57 6.08
N GLY A 10 6.55 -1.91 6.06
CA GLY A 10 5.31 -2.63 5.92
C GLY A 10 5.31 -3.85 6.84
N CYS A 11 4.13 -4.41 7.12
CA CYS A 11 4.05 -5.56 8.01
C CYS A 11 4.80 -6.78 7.46
N ILE A 12 4.97 -6.86 6.14
CA ILE A 12 5.74 -7.93 5.50
C ILE A 12 7.06 -7.40 4.96
N PHE A 13 7.01 -6.32 4.17
CA PHE A 13 8.21 -5.76 3.54
C PHE A 13 8.38 -4.29 3.90
N GLY A 14 9.55 -3.91 4.42
CA GLY A 14 9.91 -2.50 4.56
C GLY A 14 10.19 -1.85 3.21
N GLN A 15 11.01 -2.50 2.40
CA GLN A 15 11.48 -1.99 1.12
C GLN A 15 11.61 -3.12 0.10
N ILE A 16 11.17 -2.88 -1.14
CA ILE A 16 11.37 -3.80 -2.27
C ILE A 16 12.13 -3.07 -3.37
N MET A 17 13.36 -3.50 -3.63
CA MET A 17 14.24 -2.97 -4.70
C MET A 17 14.23 -3.82 -5.98
N ASP A 18 13.35 -4.82 -6.03
CA ASP A 18 13.34 -5.82 -7.09
C ASP A 18 12.37 -5.48 -8.21
N SER A 19 12.72 -5.98 -9.39
CA SER A 19 11.92 -5.94 -10.59
C SER A 19 10.57 -6.66 -10.45
N LEU A 20 10.51 -7.83 -9.81
CA LEU A 20 9.31 -8.66 -9.74
C LEU A 20 9.13 -9.25 -8.34
N PHE A 21 7.94 -9.12 -7.77
CA PHE A 21 7.53 -9.81 -6.55
C PHE A 21 6.12 -10.38 -6.66
N ILE A 22 5.91 -11.46 -5.91
CA ILE A 22 4.60 -12.08 -5.72
C ILE A 22 4.36 -12.23 -4.23
N ILE A 23 3.28 -11.60 -3.73
CA ILE A 23 2.77 -11.84 -2.39
C ILE A 23 1.57 -12.77 -2.52
N GLN A 24 1.66 -13.96 -1.95
CA GLN A 24 0.59 -14.95 -2.05
C GLN A 24 0.26 -15.54 -0.68
N ASN A 25 -1.02 -15.78 -0.42
CA ASN A 25 -1.51 -16.44 0.80
C ASN A 25 -1.01 -15.77 2.09
N SER A 26 -0.88 -14.44 2.08
CA SER A 26 -0.29 -13.69 3.18
C SER A 26 -1.35 -12.96 3.98
N SER A 27 -1.32 -13.07 5.30
CA SER A 27 -2.27 -12.39 6.17
C SER A 27 -1.56 -11.52 7.20
N VAL A 28 -2.08 -10.30 7.35
CA VAL A 28 -1.64 -9.31 8.33
C VAL A 28 -2.86 -8.95 9.17
N GLY A 29 -2.80 -9.24 10.45
CA GLY A 29 -3.92 -9.06 11.38
C GLY A 29 -3.46 -8.42 12.67
N ASN A 30 -4.32 -7.61 13.31
CA ASN A 30 -4.08 -7.07 14.66
C ASN A 30 -2.71 -6.39 14.81
N SER A 31 -2.23 -5.79 13.73
CA SER A 31 -0.90 -5.21 13.65
C SER A 31 -0.98 -3.71 13.92
N SER A 32 -0.05 -3.20 14.72
CA SER A 32 0.07 -1.77 15.00
C SER A 32 1.41 -1.30 14.46
N LEU A 33 1.41 -0.79 13.23
CA LEU A 33 2.55 -0.13 12.65
C LEU A 33 2.49 1.33 13.07
N ILE A 34 3.40 1.76 13.95
CA ILE A 34 3.48 3.14 14.40
C ILE A 34 4.92 3.60 14.16
N ALA A 35 5.11 4.43 13.15
CA ALA A 35 6.43 4.84 12.73
C ALA A 35 6.57 6.36 12.80
N ASN A 36 7.12 6.82 13.94
CA ASN A 36 7.12 8.22 14.33
C ASN A 36 8.01 9.14 13.47
N SER A 37 8.99 8.56 12.77
CA SER A 37 9.93 9.30 11.90
C SER A 37 9.91 8.84 10.45
N SER A 38 9.21 7.75 10.13
CA SER A 38 9.26 7.18 8.79
C SER A 38 8.41 7.96 7.81
N THR A 39 8.87 7.99 6.56
CA THR A 39 8.20 8.69 5.49
C THR A 39 7.31 7.79 4.64
N GLN A 40 7.50 6.48 4.54
CA GLN A 40 6.65 5.62 3.69
C GLN A 40 6.22 4.34 4.42
N VAL A 41 4.95 4.27 4.82
CA VAL A 41 4.42 3.12 5.56
C VAL A 41 3.23 2.52 4.85
N GLY A 42 3.31 1.22 4.58
CA GLY A 42 2.22 0.44 4.00
C GLY A 42 1.73 -0.65 4.94
N GLY A 43 0.49 -1.10 4.80
CA GLY A 43 0.02 -2.27 5.56
C GLY A 43 0.75 -3.56 5.17
N PHE A 44 1.14 -3.71 3.91
CA PHE A 44 1.96 -4.82 3.43
C PHE A 44 3.40 -4.39 3.11
N ILE A 45 3.56 -3.30 2.36
CA ILE A 45 4.84 -2.87 1.79
C ILE A 45 5.08 -1.39 2.09
N GLY A 46 6.23 -1.02 2.66
CA GLY A 46 6.56 0.38 2.90
C GLY A 46 6.88 1.15 1.62
N TYR A 47 7.90 0.70 0.88
CA TYR A 47 8.40 1.39 -0.30
C TYR A 47 8.78 0.41 -1.41
N ILE A 48 8.40 0.75 -2.65
CA ILE A 48 8.82 0.05 -3.87
C ILE A 48 9.66 1.01 -4.72
N GLN A 49 10.82 0.53 -5.17
CA GLN A 49 11.59 1.17 -6.22
C GLN A 49 12.20 0.09 -7.10
N THR A 50 11.74 -0.01 -8.34
CA THR A 50 12.29 -0.97 -9.30
C THR A 50 13.36 -0.30 -10.17
N ALA A 51 14.15 -1.10 -10.90
CA ALA A 51 15.06 -0.54 -11.89
C ALA A 51 14.27 0.03 -13.08
N GLN A 52 14.52 1.30 -13.41
CA GLN A 52 13.84 2.03 -14.49
C GLN A 52 13.88 1.25 -15.81
N SER A 53 12.72 1.04 -16.43
CA SER A 53 12.45 0.81 -17.87
C SER A 53 11.53 -0.36 -18.23
N LEU A 54 11.11 -1.19 -17.29
CA LEU A 54 10.27 -2.36 -17.60
C LEU A 54 8.94 -2.31 -16.83
N ASN A 55 7.85 -2.52 -17.57
CA ASN A 55 6.51 -2.68 -17.02
C ASN A 55 6.45 -3.98 -16.21
N TYR A 56 6.81 -3.92 -14.95
CA TYR A 56 6.77 -5.08 -14.08
C TYR A 56 5.38 -5.28 -13.47
N ASN A 57 4.89 -6.51 -13.58
CA ASN A 57 3.65 -6.94 -12.95
C ASN A 57 3.91 -7.42 -11.53
N GLN A 58 3.51 -6.63 -10.55
CA GLN A 58 3.49 -7.05 -9.16
C GLN A 58 2.18 -7.76 -8.87
N ILE A 59 2.28 -8.97 -8.33
CA ILE A 59 1.09 -9.81 -8.10
C ILE A 59 0.87 -9.98 -6.60
N ILE A 60 -0.35 -9.66 -6.17
CA ILE A 60 -0.82 -9.94 -4.82
C ILE A 60 -2.02 -10.83 -4.95
N ASN A 61 -1.97 -12.00 -4.34
CA ASN A 61 -3.03 -13.00 -4.45
C ASN A 61 -3.40 -13.56 -3.08
N ASN A 62 -4.71 -13.68 -2.83
CA ASN A 62 -5.25 -14.32 -1.64
C ASN A 62 -4.64 -13.77 -0.34
N SER A 63 -4.53 -12.44 -0.25
CA SER A 63 -3.87 -11.77 0.85
C SER A 63 -4.83 -10.87 1.63
N ILE A 64 -4.69 -10.82 2.95
CA ILE A 64 -5.64 -10.16 3.84
C ILE A 64 -4.94 -9.19 4.77
N ILE A 65 -5.41 -7.93 4.86
CA ILE A 65 -5.13 -7.04 6.00
C ILE A 65 -6.40 -6.89 6.82
N SER A 66 -6.29 -7.11 8.13
CA SER A 66 -7.40 -6.88 9.04
C SER A 66 -7.00 -6.25 10.36
N HIS A 67 -7.89 -5.46 10.94
CA HIS A 67 -7.79 -4.96 12.32
C HIS A 67 -6.43 -4.29 12.62
N SER A 68 -5.91 -3.54 11.67
CA SER A 68 -4.56 -2.98 11.76
C SER A 68 -4.61 -1.48 11.90
N ASN A 69 -3.76 -0.95 12.77
CA ASN A 69 -3.53 0.48 12.90
C ASN A 69 -2.19 0.80 12.24
N ILE A 70 -2.21 1.67 11.25
CA ILE A 70 -1.03 2.07 10.50
C ILE A 70 -0.91 3.57 10.65
N SER A 71 0.15 3.99 11.36
CA SER A 71 0.43 5.39 11.60
C SER A 71 1.87 5.74 11.29
N ALA A 72 2.07 6.87 10.62
CA ALA A 72 3.41 7.37 10.32
C ALA A 72 3.49 8.88 10.23
N HIS A 73 4.71 9.43 10.08
CA HIS A 73 4.86 10.85 9.83
C HIS A 73 4.28 11.27 8.46
N SER A 74 4.60 10.50 7.41
CA SER A 74 4.16 10.75 6.03
C SER A 74 3.90 9.44 5.27
N TYR A 75 3.32 9.59 4.08
CA TYR A 75 2.93 8.55 3.13
C TYR A 75 2.42 7.23 3.75
N VAL A 76 1.21 7.26 4.31
CA VAL A 76 0.58 6.10 4.97
C VAL A 76 -0.43 5.44 4.05
N GLY A 77 0.00 4.37 3.39
CA GLY A 77 -0.87 3.51 2.59
C GLY A 77 -1.38 2.35 3.42
N GLY A 78 -2.64 1.97 3.23
CA GLY A 78 -3.14 0.78 3.90
C GLY A 78 -2.71 -0.51 3.22
N PHE A 79 -2.22 -0.46 1.97
CA PHE A 79 -1.49 -1.57 1.35
C PHE A 79 -0.02 -1.22 1.12
N LEU A 80 0.25 -0.15 0.35
CA LEU A 80 1.58 0.30 -0.03
C LEU A 80 1.81 1.76 0.38
N GLY A 81 2.88 2.04 1.11
CA GLY A 81 3.25 3.40 1.48
C GLY A 81 3.55 4.26 0.24
N TYR A 82 4.53 3.86 -0.56
CA TYR A 82 4.96 4.67 -1.71
C TYR A 82 5.64 3.84 -2.79
N THR A 83 5.51 4.24 -4.07
CA THR A 83 6.30 3.68 -5.17
C THR A 83 6.96 4.76 -6.03
N ARG A 84 8.23 4.58 -6.37
CA ARG A 84 8.97 5.55 -7.21
C ARG A 84 8.84 5.27 -8.71
N THR A 85 8.30 4.13 -9.11
CA THR A 85 8.47 3.60 -10.47
C THR A 85 7.17 3.17 -11.15
N TYR A 86 7.15 3.18 -12.48
CA TYR A 86 6.10 2.55 -13.28
C TYR A 86 5.85 1.11 -12.81
N THR A 87 4.66 0.87 -12.27
CA THR A 87 4.32 -0.43 -11.68
C THR A 87 2.88 -0.78 -12.01
N LEU A 88 2.66 -1.96 -12.60
CA LEU A 88 1.33 -2.57 -12.67
C LEU A 88 1.17 -3.47 -11.45
N ILE A 89 0.22 -3.13 -10.58
CA ILE A 89 -0.10 -3.91 -9.38
C ILE A 89 -1.41 -4.65 -9.63
N THR A 90 -1.35 -5.98 -9.70
CA THR A 90 -2.51 -6.85 -9.83
C THR A 90 -2.84 -7.47 -8.48
N ILE A 91 -4.05 -7.19 -7.99
CA ILE A 91 -4.53 -7.66 -6.68
C ILE A 91 -5.71 -8.59 -6.89
N MET A 92 -5.53 -9.85 -6.51
CA MET A 92 -6.47 -10.93 -6.74
C MET A 92 -6.93 -11.54 -5.43
N ASN A 93 -8.23 -11.81 -5.29
CA ASN A 93 -8.80 -12.54 -4.16
C ASN A 93 -8.38 -11.99 -2.77
N SER A 94 -8.06 -10.70 -2.71
CA SER A 94 -7.46 -10.09 -1.52
C SER A 94 -8.48 -9.20 -0.82
N LYS A 95 -8.29 -9.01 0.49
CA LYS A 95 -9.25 -8.28 1.33
C LYS A 95 -8.53 -7.32 2.27
N ILE A 96 -9.07 -6.11 2.39
CA ILE A 96 -8.70 -5.18 3.45
C ILE A 96 -9.97 -4.86 4.24
N GLN A 97 -9.89 -4.95 5.57
CA GLN A 97 -11.02 -4.68 6.46
C GLN A 97 -10.53 -4.14 7.81
N ASN A 98 -11.27 -3.22 8.42
CA ASN A 98 -10.98 -2.70 9.76
C ASN A 98 -9.53 -2.18 9.90
N VAL A 99 -9.03 -1.51 8.87
CA VAL A 99 -7.72 -0.85 8.88
C VAL A 99 -7.90 0.64 9.14
N ARG A 100 -7.17 1.16 10.12
CA ARG A 100 -7.08 2.59 10.44
C ARG A 100 -5.76 3.14 9.93
N LEU A 101 -5.81 4.28 9.24
CA LEU A 101 -4.65 4.99 8.70
C LEU A 101 -4.56 6.38 9.32
N ASP A 102 -3.42 6.73 9.91
CA ASP A 102 -3.18 8.04 10.55
C ASP A 102 -1.80 8.60 10.18
N ALA A 103 -1.68 9.83 9.69
CA ALA A 103 -0.39 10.51 9.51
C ALA A 103 -0.40 11.93 10.06
N THR A 104 0.80 12.39 10.41
CA THR A 104 0.95 13.61 11.19
C THR A 104 1.31 14.85 10.36
N SER A 105 1.86 14.70 9.14
CA SER A 105 2.30 15.85 8.33
C SER A 105 1.76 15.91 6.90
N TYR A 106 1.85 14.83 6.11
CA TYR A 106 1.33 14.78 4.75
C TYR A 106 0.08 13.89 4.70
N GLN A 107 -1.07 14.48 4.34
CA GLN A 107 -2.38 13.81 4.28
C GLN A 107 -2.54 12.92 3.03
N ASN A 108 -1.67 11.92 2.89
CA ASN A 108 -1.76 10.95 1.81
C ASN A 108 -2.19 9.61 2.41
N TYR A 109 -3.49 9.28 2.36
CA TYR A 109 -4.04 8.02 2.86
C TYR A 109 -4.92 7.35 1.82
N GLY A 110 -4.66 6.07 1.55
CA GLY A 110 -5.43 5.30 0.59
C GLY A 110 -4.99 3.85 0.60
N PHE A 111 -5.36 3.10 -0.43
CA PHE A 111 -4.76 1.81 -0.72
C PHE A 111 -3.25 1.99 -1.00
N ILE A 112 -2.89 3.00 -1.81
CA ILE A 112 -1.52 3.50 -2.01
C ILE A 112 -1.44 4.97 -1.66
N SER A 113 -0.43 5.35 -0.87
CA SER A 113 -0.33 6.74 -0.41
C SER A 113 0.42 7.67 -1.37
N GLY A 114 1.38 7.20 -2.18
CA GLY A 114 2.01 8.10 -3.16
C GLY A 114 2.85 7.43 -4.23
N TYR A 115 3.13 8.20 -5.28
CA TYR A 115 4.05 7.82 -6.36
C TYR A 115 4.70 9.00 -7.06
N ASN A 116 5.84 8.71 -7.71
CA ASN A 116 6.49 9.62 -8.65
C ASN A 116 6.16 9.34 -10.12
N GLU A 117 5.92 8.07 -10.47
CA GLU A 117 5.67 7.61 -11.84
C GLU A 117 4.30 6.93 -11.93
N GLU A 118 3.75 6.71 -13.13
CA GLU A 118 2.39 6.19 -13.30
C GLU A 118 2.21 4.82 -12.61
N ILE A 119 1.19 4.72 -11.76
CA ILE A 119 0.71 3.45 -11.22
C ILE A 119 -0.49 2.99 -12.01
N GLN A 120 -0.52 1.70 -12.35
CA GLN A 120 -1.73 1.04 -12.81
C GLN A 120 -2.12 -0.04 -11.81
N MET A 121 -3.39 -0.07 -11.42
CA MET A 121 -3.92 -1.08 -10.51
C MET A 121 -5.01 -1.89 -11.18
N LYS A 122 -4.97 -3.20 -10.99
CA LYS A 122 -6.01 -4.14 -11.44
C LYS A 122 -6.50 -4.96 -10.27
N PHE A 123 -7.80 -4.88 -9.98
CA PHE A 123 -8.45 -5.66 -8.94
C PHE A 123 -9.26 -6.79 -9.56
N ILE A 124 -9.03 -8.02 -9.11
CA ILE A 124 -9.72 -9.22 -9.59
C ILE A 124 -10.30 -9.94 -8.37
N ASN A 125 -11.63 -10.06 -8.28
CA ASN A 125 -12.30 -10.70 -7.14
C ASN A 125 -11.81 -10.18 -5.77
N SER A 126 -11.41 -8.91 -5.70
CA SER A 126 -10.84 -8.28 -4.51
C SER A 126 -11.82 -7.26 -3.97
N SER A 127 -12.12 -7.33 -2.67
CA SER A 127 -12.94 -6.33 -1.96
C SER A 127 -12.09 -5.20 -1.37
N SER A 128 -10.78 -5.23 -1.60
CA SER A 128 -9.83 -4.29 -1.00
C SER A 128 -10.16 -2.84 -1.36
N MET A 129 -10.52 -2.54 -2.61
CA MET A 129 -10.92 -1.17 -3.02
C MET A 129 -12.23 -0.71 -2.40
N GLN A 130 -13.22 -1.61 -2.31
CA GLN A 130 -14.53 -1.26 -1.77
C GLN A 130 -14.41 -0.76 -0.33
N TYR A 131 -13.45 -1.28 0.44
CA TYR A 131 -13.15 -0.79 1.78
C TYR A 131 -12.72 0.69 1.78
N TYR A 132 -11.78 1.10 0.94
CA TYR A 132 -11.30 2.50 0.91
C TYR A 132 -12.38 3.46 0.40
N ILE A 133 -13.12 3.06 -0.63
CA ILE A 133 -14.27 3.82 -1.16
C ILE A 133 -15.32 4.04 -0.07
N ASN A 134 -15.71 2.97 0.63
CA ASN A 134 -16.76 3.05 1.66
C ASN A 134 -16.35 3.87 2.88
N ASN A 135 -15.04 4.01 3.14
CA ASN A 135 -14.51 4.76 4.28
C ASN A 135 -14.01 6.16 3.91
N GLY A 136 -14.27 6.62 2.67
CA GLY A 136 -13.88 7.97 2.23
C GLY A 136 -12.37 8.22 2.16
N LEU A 137 -11.57 7.15 2.11
CA LEU A 137 -10.12 7.23 1.98
C LEU A 137 -9.80 7.44 0.50
N ARG A 138 -9.21 8.59 0.15
CA ARG A 138 -8.91 8.97 -1.24
C ARG A 138 -7.67 8.24 -1.74
N ASP A 139 -7.82 7.35 -2.72
CA ASP A 139 -6.65 6.77 -3.38
C ASP A 139 -5.96 7.80 -4.27
N CYS A 140 -4.63 7.90 -4.15
CA CYS A 140 -3.83 8.76 -5.03
C CYS A 140 -3.61 8.12 -6.40
N ALA A 141 -3.84 6.81 -6.58
CA ALA A 141 -3.52 6.08 -7.80
C ALA A 141 -4.62 6.18 -8.87
N VAL A 142 -4.20 6.38 -10.12
CA VAL A 142 -5.08 6.37 -11.29
C VAL A 142 -5.62 4.94 -11.49
N ILE A 143 -6.87 4.72 -11.08
CA ILE A 143 -7.60 3.50 -11.37
C ILE A 143 -8.16 3.66 -12.78
N ARG A 144 -7.75 2.80 -13.74
CA ARG A 144 -8.28 2.89 -15.12
C ARG A 144 -9.79 2.62 -15.23
N ASP A 145 -10.42 2.15 -14.16
CA ASP A 145 -11.88 1.99 -14.02
C ASP A 145 -12.57 3.09 -13.18
N TYR A 146 -11.81 4.00 -12.54
CA TYR A 146 -12.36 5.11 -11.74
C TYR A 146 -11.43 6.32 -11.80
N LYS A 147 -11.87 7.43 -12.42
CA LYS A 147 -11.12 8.70 -12.39
C LYS A 147 -11.16 9.30 -10.99
N TRP A 148 -10.03 9.27 -10.29
CA TRP A 148 -9.75 10.16 -9.17
C TRP A 148 -8.39 10.82 -9.41
N GLY A 149 -8.35 12.14 -9.24
CA GLY A 149 -7.14 12.96 -9.17
C GLY A 149 -7.05 13.56 -7.77
N CYS A 150 -5.82 13.83 -7.33
CA CYS A 150 -5.53 14.46 -6.04
C CYS A 150 -6.19 15.83 -5.91
#